data_AF-A0A6C0JFZ6-F1
#
_entry.id   AF-A0A6C0JFZ6-F1
#
_cell.length_a   1.000
_cell.length_b   1.000
_cell.length_c   1.000
_cell.angle_alpha   90.00
_cell.angle_beta   90.00
_cell.angle_gamma   90.00
#
_symmetry.space_group_name_H-M   'P 1'
#
loop_
_entity.id
_entity.type
_entity.pdbx_description
1 polymer ?
#
loop_
_entity_poly.entity_id
_entity_poly.type
_entity_poly.pdbx_seq_one_letter_code
_entity_poly.pdbx_strand_id
1 'polypeptide(L)'
;MKRPVRSSVDGTYTIDGKKYKELFGSREQVMNGTAYKTEGGLTIKDLVMNKWGRIVSAKKFRTAKKEMRLEKYGYGAKKGKFGYVKISNKTQKTRKNKTKKRGGASTYEPQYDLKLPYRLNVKT
;
A
#
# COMPACT_ATOMS: atom_id res chain seq x y z
N MET A 1 16.08 5.16 -9.72
CA MET A 1 16.47 4.38 -10.91
C MET A 1 16.52 5.29 -12.12
N LYS A 2 17.52 5.12 -12.99
CA LYS A 2 17.63 5.85 -14.25
C LYS A 2 16.49 5.46 -15.18
N ARG A 3 15.91 6.43 -15.90
CA ARG A 3 14.82 6.17 -16.88
C ARG A 3 15.40 5.38 -18.06
N PRO A 4 14.69 4.35 -18.58
CA PRO A 4 15.13 3.64 -19.76
C PRO A 4 15.10 4.58 -20.98
N VAL A 5 16.19 4.58 -21.74
CA VAL A 5 16.39 5.40 -22.93
C VAL A 5 16.25 4.51 -24.17
N ARG A 6 15.62 5.03 -25.22
CA ARG A 6 15.49 4.33 -26.50
C ARG A 6 16.84 4.32 -27.21
N SER A 7 17.29 3.16 -27.68
CA SER A 7 18.52 3.07 -28.48
C SER A 7 18.34 3.86 -29.79
N SER A 8 19.31 4.69 -30.16
CA SER A 8 19.29 5.44 -31.42
C SER A 8 19.53 4.54 -32.64
N VAL A 9 20.21 3.41 -32.44
CA VAL A 9 20.60 2.50 -33.53
C VAL A 9 19.46 1.51 -33.81
N ASP A 10 19.09 0.75 -32.79
CA ASP A 10 18.11 -0.33 -32.91
C ASP A 10 16.66 0.17 -32.74
N GLY A 11 16.45 1.36 -32.19
CA GLY A 11 15.12 1.86 -31.85
C GLY A 11 14.39 1.08 -30.75
N THR A 12 15.09 0.21 -30.01
CA THR A 12 14.56 -0.66 -28.95
C THR A 12 14.95 -0.19 -27.55
N TYR A 13 14.30 -0.76 -26.53
CA TYR A 13 14.60 -0.58 -25.12
C TYR A 13 15.21 -1.86 -24.56
N THR A 14 16.37 -1.75 -23.90
CA THR A 14 16.99 -2.89 -23.19
C THR A 14 16.75 -2.73 -21.69
N ILE A 15 16.02 -3.67 -21.10
CA ILE A 15 15.66 -3.66 -19.67
C ILE A 15 15.91 -5.07 -19.12
N ASP A 16 16.72 -5.17 -18.07
CA ASP A 16 17.08 -6.43 -17.42
C ASP A 16 17.57 -7.52 -18.42
N GLY A 17 18.37 -7.10 -19.41
CA GLY A 17 18.92 -7.99 -20.44
C GLY A 17 17.93 -8.41 -21.55
N LYS A 18 16.68 -7.93 -21.52
CA LYS A 18 15.67 -8.19 -22.56
C LYS A 18 15.45 -6.96 -23.43
N LYS A 19 15.32 -7.18 -24.75
CA LYS A 19 15.00 -6.13 -25.72
C LYS A 19 13.49 -6.04 -25.92
N TYR A 20 12.96 -4.83 -25.87
CA TYR A 20 11.56 -4.51 -26.11
C TYR A 20 11.45 -3.49 -27.23
N LYS A 21 10.46 -3.63 -28.11
CA LYS A 21 10.21 -2.65 -29.18
C LYS A 21 9.68 -1.34 -28.60
N GLU A 22 8.77 -1.46 -27.63
CA GLU A 22 8.10 -0.33 -26.99
C GLU A 22 8.28 -0.39 -25.47
N LEU A 23 8.40 0.77 -24.84
CA LEU A 23 8.50 0.84 -23.38
C LEU A 23 7.13 0.68 -22.73
N PHE A 24 6.13 1.34 -23.31
CA PHE A 24 4.74 1.34 -22.85
C PHE A 24 3.88 0.71 -23.93
N GLY A 25 2.91 -0.11 -23.53
CA GLY A 25 1.96 -0.72 -24.45
C GLY A 25 0.68 -1.21 -23.77
N SER A 26 -0.17 -1.87 -24.56
CA SER A 26 -1.37 -2.54 -24.08
C SER A 26 -1.01 -3.77 -23.21
N ARG A 27 -1.98 -4.27 -22.44
CA ARG A 27 -1.78 -5.48 -21.62
C ARG A 27 -1.42 -6.70 -22.46
N GLU A 28 -1.96 -6.78 -23.69
CA GLU A 28 -1.67 -7.84 -24.65
C GLU A 28 -0.23 -7.72 -25.17
N GLN A 29 0.20 -6.52 -25.56
CA GLN A 29 1.58 -6.28 -26.00
C GLN A 29 2.61 -6.63 -24.92
N VAL A 30 2.29 -6.39 -23.65
CA VAL A 30 3.17 -6.75 -22.52
C VAL A 30 3.20 -8.28 -22.31
N MET A 31 2.07 -8.96 -22.46
CA MET A 31 2.02 -10.43 -22.36
C MET A 31 2.77 -11.11 -23.50
N ASN A 32 2.68 -10.56 -24.71
CA ASN A 32 3.37 -11.06 -25.89
C ASN A 32 4.87 -10.72 -25.90
N GLY A 33 5.33 -9.86 -24.98
CA GLY A 33 6.74 -9.46 -24.87
C GLY A 33 7.17 -8.33 -25.82
N THR A 34 6.25 -7.71 -26.56
CA THR A 34 6.54 -6.56 -27.43
C THR A 34 6.87 -5.30 -26.63
N ALA A 35 6.12 -5.10 -25.55
CA ALA A 35 6.27 -3.96 -24.65
C ALA A 35 6.74 -4.38 -23.25
N TYR A 36 7.51 -3.53 -22.57
CA TYR A 36 8.00 -3.85 -21.22
C TYR A 36 6.90 -3.77 -20.15
N LYS A 37 6.12 -2.69 -20.18
CA LYS A 37 5.09 -2.41 -19.17
C LYS A 37 3.88 -1.70 -19.78
N THR A 38 2.77 -1.71 -19.06
CA THR A 38 1.61 -0.91 -19.43
C THR A 38 1.79 0.56 -19.06
N GLU A 39 0.92 1.44 -19.56
CA GLU A 39 0.83 2.84 -19.12
C GLU A 39 0.71 2.96 -17.60
N GLY A 40 -0.04 2.04 -16.97
CA GLY A 40 -0.17 1.95 -15.51
C GLY A 40 1.01 1.28 -14.79
N GLY A 41 2.11 1.01 -15.48
CA GLY A 41 3.34 0.46 -14.91
C GLY A 41 3.28 -1.04 -14.58
N LEU A 42 2.30 -1.79 -15.11
CA LEU A 42 2.22 -3.23 -14.87
C LEU A 42 3.18 -3.97 -15.81
N THR A 43 4.01 -4.84 -15.23
CA THR A 43 4.89 -5.73 -16.00
C THR A 43 4.21 -7.07 -16.25
N ILE A 44 4.84 -7.93 -17.05
CA ILE A 44 4.35 -9.29 -17.33
C ILE A 44 4.07 -10.10 -16.04
N LYS A 45 4.88 -9.93 -14.99
CA LYS A 45 4.72 -10.62 -13.70
C LYS A 45 3.47 -10.18 -12.93
N ASP A 46 2.99 -8.96 -13.20
CA ASP A 46 1.82 -8.37 -12.54
C ASP A 46 0.51 -8.67 -13.27
N LEU A 47 0.57 -9.33 -14.41
CA LEU A 47 -0.57 -9.67 -15.26
C LEU A 47 -0.85 -11.17 -15.22
N VAL A 48 -2.12 -11.53 -15.36
CA VAL A 48 -2.58 -12.93 -15.40
C VAL A 48 -3.79 -13.04 -16.31
N MET A 49 -3.87 -14.13 -17.06
CA MET A 49 -5.07 -14.45 -17.83
C MET A 49 -6.11 -15.10 -16.92
N ASN A 50 -7.32 -14.55 -16.91
CA ASN A 50 -8.43 -15.15 -16.18
C ASN A 50 -9.08 -16.27 -17.00
N LYS A 51 -10.01 -17.03 -16.39
CA LYS A 51 -10.73 -18.12 -17.07
C LYS A 51 -11.60 -17.69 -18.26
N TRP A 52 -11.82 -16.39 -18.44
CA TRP A 52 -12.60 -15.81 -19.54
C TRP A 52 -11.69 -15.22 -20.63
N GLY A 53 -10.39 -15.55 -20.62
CA GLY A 53 -9.42 -15.09 -21.61
C GLY A 53 -8.98 -13.63 -21.47
N ARG A 54 -9.39 -12.91 -20.42
CA ARG A 54 -9.01 -11.50 -20.23
C ARG A 54 -7.73 -11.38 -19.40
N ILE A 55 -6.84 -10.50 -19.81
CA ILE A 55 -5.60 -10.19 -19.09
C ILE A 55 -5.91 -9.15 -17.99
N VAL A 56 -5.80 -9.58 -16.73
CA VAL A 56 -6.11 -8.76 -15.55
C VAL A 56 -4.88 -8.60 -14.66
N SER A 57 -4.90 -7.63 -13.74
CA SER A 57 -3.85 -7.51 -12.73
C SER A 57 -3.91 -8.67 -11.73
N ALA A 58 -2.79 -9.35 -11.54
CA ALA A 58 -2.63 -10.47 -10.61
C ALA A 58 -2.96 -10.07 -9.18
N LYS A 59 -2.55 -8.87 -8.73
CA LYS A 59 -2.86 -8.35 -7.40
C LYS A 59 -4.37 -8.27 -7.19
N LYS A 60 -5.09 -7.65 -8.13
CA LYS A 60 -6.56 -7.50 -8.05
C LYS A 60 -7.28 -8.85 -8.06
N PHE A 61 -6.86 -9.76 -8.93
CA PHE A 61 -7.42 -11.10 -9.02
C PHE A 61 -7.27 -11.88 -7.70
N ARG A 62 -6.08 -11.86 -7.09
CA ARG A 62 -5.80 -12.53 -5.81
C ARG A 62 -6.56 -11.87 -4.64
N THR A 63 -6.56 -10.55 -4.54
CA THR A 63 -7.27 -9.83 -3.45
C THR A 63 -8.77 -10.04 -3.51
N ALA A 64 -9.36 -10.07 -4.71
CA ALA A 64 -10.80 -10.25 -4.87
C ALA A 64 -11.27 -11.59 -4.29
N LYS A 65 -10.52 -12.67 -4.56
CA LYS A 65 -10.80 -14.01 -4.00
C LYS A 65 -10.58 -14.07 -2.49
N LYS A 66 -9.52 -13.44 -1.99
CA LYS A 66 -9.18 -13.47 -0.56
C LYS A 66 -10.15 -12.69 0.31
N GLU A 67 -10.57 -11.50 -0.14
CA GLU A 67 -11.29 -10.56 0.72
C GLU A 67 -12.81 -10.76 0.72
N MET A 68 -13.35 -11.45 -0.30
CA MET A 68 -14.80 -11.67 -0.49
C MET A 68 -15.62 -10.44 -0.10
N ARG A 69 -15.27 -9.28 -0.68
CA ARG A 69 -15.66 -7.96 -0.17
C ARG A 69 -17.16 -7.79 0.03
N LEU A 70 -17.97 -8.30 -0.90
CA LEU A 70 -19.42 -8.21 -0.81
C LEU A 70 -19.91 -8.93 0.46
N GLU A 71 -19.51 -10.18 0.65
CA GLU A 71 -19.87 -10.97 1.83
C GLU A 71 -19.32 -10.36 3.12
N LYS A 72 -18.08 -9.85 3.08
CA LYS A 72 -17.45 -9.14 4.20
C LYS A 72 -18.30 -7.95 4.66
N TYR A 73 -18.90 -7.20 3.73
CA TYR A 73 -19.81 -6.08 4.02
C TYR A 73 -21.28 -6.52 4.16
N GLY A 74 -21.56 -7.82 4.16
CA GLY A 74 -22.89 -8.38 4.40
C GLY A 74 -23.82 -8.41 3.19
N TYR A 75 -23.28 -8.23 1.98
CA TYR A 75 -24.00 -8.32 0.72
C TYR A 75 -23.72 -9.63 0.00
N GLY A 76 -24.69 -10.14 -0.74
CA GLY A 76 -24.51 -11.29 -1.62
C GLY A 76 -25.71 -11.49 -2.54
N ALA A 77 -25.83 -12.68 -3.12
CA ALA A 77 -26.94 -13.07 -3.98
C ALA A 77 -27.82 -14.10 -3.28
N LYS A 78 -29.14 -14.02 -3.47
CA LYS A 78 -30.11 -15.01 -2.97
C LYS A 78 -30.82 -15.64 -4.17
N LYS A 79 -30.87 -16.99 -4.22
CA LYS A 79 -31.58 -17.71 -5.29
C LYS A 79 -33.02 -17.21 -5.41
N GLY A 80 -33.46 -16.95 -6.64
CA GLY A 80 -34.82 -16.43 -6.93
C GLY A 80 -35.01 -14.92 -6.71
N LYS A 81 -33.97 -14.17 -6.32
CA LYS A 81 -34.00 -12.70 -6.25
C LYS A 81 -32.90 -12.11 -7.11
N PHE A 82 -33.28 -11.29 -8.09
CA PHE A 82 -32.35 -10.59 -8.97
C PHE A 82 -31.73 -9.38 -8.25
N GLY A 83 -30.44 -9.13 -8.45
CA GLY A 83 -29.71 -8.00 -7.86
C GLY A 83 -28.98 -8.31 -6.54
N TYR A 84 -28.49 -7.26 -5.88
CA TYR A 84 -27.78 -7.37 -4.61
C TYR A 84 -28.75 -7.52 -3.45
N VAL A 85 -28.48 -8.45 -2.54
CA VAL A 85 -29.28 -8.66 -1.33
C VAL A 85 -28.38 -8.48 -0.12
N LYS A 86 -28.82 -7.72 0.87
CA LYS A 86 -28.15 -7.61 2.16
C LYS A 86 -28.50 -8.87 2.98
N ILE A 87 -27.53 -9.76 3.15
CA ILE A 87 -27.68 -11.06 3.81
C ILE A 87 -27.45 -10.94 5.33
N SER A 88 -26.55 -10.04 5.75
CA SER A 88 -26.26 -9.85 7.17
C SER A 88 -26.35 -8.38 7.58
N ASN A 89 -26.95 -8.13 8.75
CA ASN A 89 -26.90 -6.84 9.43
C ASN A 89 -25.59 -6.68 10.20
N LYS A 90 -24.43 -7.02 9.60
CA LYS A 90 -23.13 -6.68 10.18
C LYS A 90 -23.01 -5.17 10.18
N THR A 91 -23.45 -4.55 11.27
CA THR A 91 -23.24 -3.13 11.56
C THR A 91 -21.75 -2.85 11.42
N GLN A 92 -21.41 -1.89 10.56
CA GLN A 92 -20.06 -1.30 10.51
C GLN A 92 -19.68 -0.98 11.95
N LYS A 93 -18.73 -1.71 12.54
CA LYS A 93 -18.22 -1.39 13.88
C LYS A 93 -17.68 0.04 13.78
N THR A 94 -18.41 0.99 14.33
CA THR A 94 -17.94 2.37 14.44
C THR A 94 -16.64 2.30 15.23
N ARG A 95 -15.53 2.71 14.60
CA ARG A 95 -14.26 2.86 15.30
C ARG A 95 -14.50 3.92 16.37
N LYS A 96 -14.71 3.51 17.63
CA LYS A 96 -14.68 4.43 18.77
C LYS A 96 -13.29 5.06 18.79
N ASN A 97 -13.18 6.29 18.30
CA ASN A 97 -11.99 7.10 18.47
C ASN A 97 -11.81 7.29 19.98
N LYS A 98 -10.82 6.60 20.57
CA LYS A 98 -10.31 6.95 21.90
C LYS A 98 -9.57 8.29 21.74
N THR A 99 -10.29 9.40 21.88
CA THR A 99 -9.68 10.69 22.14
C THR A 99 -8.91 10.58 23.46
N LYS A 100 -7.59 10.39 23.38
CA LYS A 100 -6.71 10.54 24.55
C LYS A 100 -6.77 12.01 24.95
N LYS A 101 -7.51 12.34 26.02
CA LYS A 101 -7.35 13.62 26.72
C LYS A 101 -5.90 13.67 27.21
N ARG A 102 -5.06 14.49 26.57
CA ARG A 102 -3.76 14.88 27.10
C ARG A 102 -4.04 15.93 28.18
N GLY A 103 -4.14 15.48 29.42
CA GLY A 103 -4.29 16.35 30.58
C GLY A 103 -2.93 16.64 31.21
N GLY A 104 -2.62 17.92 31.37
CA GLY A 104 -1.83 18.46 32.48
C GLY A 104 -0.31 18.35 32.38
N ALA A 105 0.35 19.49 32.15
CA ALA A 105 1.75 19.71 32.49
C ALA A 105 1.91 19.92 34.01
N SER A 106 2.98 19.41 34.64
CA SER A 106 3.67 20.11 35.75
C SER A 106 5.01 19.43 36.13
N THR A 107 6.08 20.20 35.94
CA THR A 107 7.36 20.30 36.69
C THR A 107 8.19 19.05 37.00
N TYR A 108 9.36 18.96 36.35
CA TYR A 108 10.52 18.19 36.81
C TYR A 108 11.49 19.14 37.51
N GLU A 109 11.57 19.07 38.83
CA GLU A 109 12.81 19.33 39.57
C GLU A 109 13.03 18.09 40.42
N PRO A 110 14.26 17.53 40.50
CA PRO A 110 15.17 18.06 41.54
C PRO A 110 16.71 17.80 41.37
N GLN A 111 17.48 18.65 42.08
CA GLN A 111 18.75 18.44 42.82
C GLN A 111 20.12 18.43 42.10
N TYR A 112 20.90 19.48 42.38
CA TYR A 112 22.34 19.35 42.57
C TYR A 112 22.74 19.90 43.94
N ASP A 113 23.12 18.95 44.79
CA ASP A 113 23.67 19.10 46.13
C ASP A 113 25.14 19.60 46.00
N LEU A 114 25.36 20.92 46.02
CA LEU A 114 26.70 21.49 46.04
C LEU A 114 27.12 21.82 47.48
N LYS A 115 27.64 20.79 48.14
CA LYS A 115 28.57 20.92 49.27
C LYS A 115 29.77 21.75 48.83
N LEU A 116 30.02 22.91 49.47
CA LEU A 116 31.38 23.43 49.61
C LEU A 116 31.62 23.92 51.06
N PRO A 117 32.73 23.51 51.70
CA PRO A 117 32.96 23.71 53.13
C PRO A 117 34.02 24.79 53.40
N TYR A 118 33.68 25.97 53.94
CA TYR A 118 34.71 26.82 54.55
C TYR A 118 34.18 27.57 55.78
N ARG A 119 34.77 27.24 56.92
CA ARG A 119 34.71 27.96 58.20
C ARG A 119 35.33 29.34 58.05
N LEU A 120 34.74 30.36 58.67
CA LEU A 120 35.50 31.37 59.42
C LEU A 120 34.76 31.73 60.72
N ASN A 121 35.44 31.46 61.83
CA ASN A 121 35.12 31.91 63.17
C ASN A 121 35.59 33.35 63.35
N VAL A 122 34.77 34.23 63.97
CA VAL A 122 35.20 35.26 64.94
C VAL A 122 33.97 35.52 65.84
N LYS A 123 33.84 34.86 66.99
CA LYS A 123 34.20 35.29 68.36
C LYS A 123 33.64 36.67 68.80
N THR A 124 32.69 36.55 69.74
CA THR A 124 32.21 37.43 70.83
C THR A 124 31.78 38.84 70.50
#